data_AF-A0A3D5HR77-F1
#
_entry.id   AF-A0A3D5HR77-F1
#
_cell.length_a   1.000
_cell.length_b   1.000
_cell.length_c   1.000
_cell.angle_alpha   90.00
_cell.angle_beta   90.00
_cell.angle_gamma   90.00
#
_symmetry.space_group_name_H-M   'P 1'
#
loop_
_entity.id
_entity.type
_entity.pdbx_description
1 polymer ?
#
loop_
_entity_poly.entity_id
_entity_poly.type
_entity_poly.pdbx_seq_one_letter_code
_entity_poly.pdbx_strand_id
1 'polypeptide(L)'
;MNKIISILTLLLITQFGTTQDQTVGVSIFDEDEAMEGFTFFTPNSSNKAYIVDNCGYVINEYIRGNRPGFSAYLLDDGLMLRTNKVNDAFFNQSSTGGQVELVDWNNNTVWSHEFNTAQYIQHHDVSIMPNGNILIPGWERITPTQQIQYGRKSNNISNPDLWGEFIWEVKPIGTNDIEIVWEWHLQDHFVQDNDPSKSNFGSIGDNIGLVDINYLGPGAWDDDDWWHCNAIDYNDELDQILLNSRNNNETWIIDHSTTTTEAAGHFGGRSGHGGDLIFRWGNPEAYDKGSMNDLRMYGSHGHYWIEDGLPNAGKIMYFNNGDDRPQGY
;
A
#
# COMPACT_ATOMS: atom_id res chain seq x y z
N MET A 1 1.39 62.41 -44.67
CA MET A 1 0.32 61.78 -43.86
C MET A 1 0.15 60.29 -44.14
N ASN A 2 0.12 59.82 -45.39
CA ASN A 2 -0.19 58.42 -45.70
C ASN A 2 0.85 57.36 -45.25
N LYS A 3 2.13 57.72 -45.05
CA LYS A 3 3.16 56.77 -44.56
C LYS A 3 3.15 56.55 -43.04
N ILE A 4 2.63 57.50 -42.26
CA ILE A 4 2.56 57.42 -40.79
C ILE A 4 1.35 56.58 -40.35
N ILE A 5 0.24 56.68 -41.10
CA ILE A 5 -0.97 55.90 -40.84
C ILE A 5 -0.70 54.40 -41.08
N SER A 6 0.04 54.01 -42.13
CA SER A 6 0.38 52.60 -42.39
C SER A 6 1.30 51.95 -41.36
N ILE A 7 2.12 52.72 -40.62
CA ILE A 7 2.97 52.18 -39.54
C ILE A 7 2.14 51.97 -38.27
N LEU A 8 1.17 52.85 -37.99
CA LEU A 8 0.23 52.69 -36.87
C LEU A 8 -0.75 51.52 -37.08
N THR A 9 -1.16 51.22 -38.31
CA THR A 9 -1.99 50.03 -38.59
C THR A 9 -1.20 48.72 -38.46
N LEU A 10 0.11 48.72 -38.74
CA LEU A 10 0.95 47.53 -38.58
C LEU A 10 1.30 47.26 -37.10
N LEU A 11 1.35 48.30 -36.26
CA LEU A 11 1.57 48.21 -34.81
C LEU A 11 0.30 47.86 -34.01
N LEU A 12 -0.90 48.00 -34.59
CA LEU A 12 -2.16 47.59 -33.96
C LEU A 12 -2.55 46.13 -34.25
N ILE A 13 -1.87 45.44 -35.16
CA ILE A 13 -2.14 44.03 -35.50
C ILE A 13 -1.40 43.06 -34.56
N THR A 14 -0.49 43.53 -33.70
CA THR A 14 0.38 42.65 -32.89
C THR A 14 -0.10 42.33 -31.47
N GLN A 15 -1.34 42.63 -31.08
CA GLN A 15 -1.78 42.44 -29.68
C GLN A 15 -3.05 41.60 -29.46
N PHE A 16 -3.50 40.82 -30.44
CA PHE A 16 -4.46 39.74 -30.20
C PHE A 16 -3.79 38.38 -30.37
N GLY A 17 -2.69 38.17 -29.65
CA GLY A 17 -2.26 36.82 -29.33
C GLY A 17 -3.17 36.31 -28.22
N THR A 18 -4.19 35.52 -28.57
CA THR A 18 -4.87 34.69 -27.57
C THR A 18 -3.81 33.73 -27.04
N THR A 19 -3.34 33.92 -25.81
CA THR A 19 -2.53 32.91 -25.13
C THR A 19 -3.39 31.66 -25.04
N GLN A 20 -2.90 30.56 -25.60
CA GLN A 20 -3.58 29.27 -25.45
C GLN A 20 -3.55 28.93 -23.95
N ASP A 21 -4.70 28.58 -23.37
CA ASP A 21 -4.73 28.11 -21.98
C ASP A 21 -3.74 26.95 -21.83
N GLN A 22 -2.99 26.96 -20.73
CA GLN A 22 -2.05 25.89 -20.43
C GLN A 22 -2.84 24.61 -20.14
N THR A 23 -2.88 23.69 -21.11
CA THR A 23 -3.60 22.41 -20.98
C THR A 23 -2.73 21.27 -20.42
N VAL A 24 -1.44 21.51 -20.21
CA VAL A 24 -0.46 20.52 -19.73
C VAL A 24 0.52 21.16 -18.75
N GLY A 25 1.03 20.37 -17.79
CA GLY A 25 1.89 20.87 -16.71
C GLY A 25 1.10 21.55 -15.59
N VAL A 26 1.79 22.33 -14.76
CA VAL A 26 1.18 23.05 -13.63
C VAL A 26 0.24 24.13 -14.17
N SER A 27 -1.05 23.99 -13.88
CA SER A 27 -2.10 24.93 -14.30
C SER A 27 -2.58 25.85 -13.18
N ILE A 28 -2.29 25.49 -11.93
CA ILE A 28 -2.59 26.25 -10.72
C ILE A 28 -1.35 26.16 -9.83
N PHE A 29 -0.81 27.31 -9.46
CA PHE A 29 0.27 27.43 -8.49
C PHE A 29 -0.01 28.62 -7.58
N ASP A 30 -0.10 28.36 -6.29
CA ASP A 30 -0.18 29.37 -5.24
C ASP A 30 1.03 29.18 -4.33
N GLU A 31 1.91 30.18 -4.29
CA GLU A 31 3.17 30.14 -3.55
C GLU A 31 2.94 30.13 -2.03
N ASP A 32 1.82 30.69 -1.56
CA ASP A 32 1.50 30.75 -0.13
C ASP A 32 0.86 29.44 0.37
N GLU A 33 0.29 28.62 -0.54
CA GLU A 33 -0.32 27.32 -0.19
C GLU A 33 0.58 26.11 -0.55
N ALA A 34 1.48 26.26 -1.52
CA ALA A 34 2.37 25.18 -1.93
C ALA A 34 3.51 24.98 -0.92
N MET A 35 3.84 23.71 -0.64
CA MET A 35 5.05 23.41 0.12
C MET A 35 6.30 23.78 -0.70
N GLU A 36 7.29 24.39 -0.05
CA GLU A 36 8.59 24.63 -0.66
C GLU A 36 9.32 23.28 -0.84
N GLY A 37 9.66 22.91 -2.07
CA GLY A 37 10.37 21.68 -2.35
C GLY A 37 10.14 21.10 -3.74
N PHE A 38 10.39 19.80 -3.87
CA PHE A 38 10.16 19.03 -5.08
C PHE A 38 9.06 18.00 -4.84
N THR A 39 8.32 17.67 -5.89
CA THR A 39 7.34 16.58 -5.87
C THR A 39 7.91 15.37 -6.60
N PHE A 40 8.00 14.24 -5.90
CA PHE A 40 8.30 12.94 -6.50
C PHE A 40 7.01 12.17 -6.78
N PHE A 41 6.90 11.56 -7.97
CA PHE A 41 5.74 10.71 -8.31
C PHE A 41 6.04 9.69 -9.41
N THR A 42 5.30 8.59 -9.42
CA THR A 42 5.31 7.58 -10.50
C THR A 42 3.91 7.41 -11.11
N PRO A 43 3.67 7.83 -12.36
CA PRO A 43 2.35 7.63 -12.97
C PRO A 43 2.07 6.15 -13.23
N ASN A 44 0.90 5.66 -12.79
CA ASN A 44 0.50 4.25 -12.91
C ASN A 44 0.50 3.69 -14.34
N SER A 45 0.26 4.53 -15.34
CA SER A 45 0.25 4.14 -16.77
C SER A 45 1.60 4.29 -17.46
N SER A 46 2.63 4.78 -16.75
CA SER A 46 3.96 5.06 -17.28
C SER A 46 4.99 4.06 -16.75
N ASN A 47 6.07 3.87 -17.51
CA ASN A 47 7.27 3.20 -17.05
C ASN A 47 8.30 4.18 -16.45
N LYS A 48 7.87 5.42 -16.15
CA LYS A 48 8.74 6.47 -15.62
C LYS A 48 8.34 6.89 -14.22
N ALA A 49 9.30 7.48 -13.51
CA ALA A 49 9.06 8.27 -12.30
C ALA A 49 9.76 9.63 -12.47
N TYR A 50 9.27 10.64 -11.77
CA TYR A 50 9.72 12.02 -11.94
C TYR A 50 9.95 12.69 -10.60
N ILE A 51 10.92 13.60 -10.58
CA ILE A 51 11.03 14.66 -9.59
C ILE A 51 10.78 15.96 -10.33
N VAL A 52 9.82 16.77 -9.88
CA VAL A 52 9.50 18.07 -10.47
C VAL A 52 9.57 19.18 -9.42
N ASP A 53 9.87 20.40 -9.85
CA ASP A 53 9.70 21.58 -9.01
C ASP A 53 8.26 22.11 -9.03
N ASN A 54 7.99 23.13 -8.21
CA ASN A 54 6.67 23.76 -8.12
C ASN A 54 6.22 24.49 -9.41
N CYS A 55 7.14 24.77 -10.33
CA CYS A 55 6.82 25.29 -11.67
C CYS A 55 6.49 24.17 -12.67
N GLY A 56 6.65 22.90 -12.28
CA GLY A 56 6.44 21.72 -13.13
C GLY A 56 7.65 21.39 -14.01
N TYR A 57 8.81 21.99 -13.78
CA TYR A 57 10.03 21.59 -14.49
C TYR A 57 10.53 20.26 -13.96
N VAL A 58 10.89 19.36 -14.89
CA VAL A 58 11.48 18.06 -14.55
C VAL A 58 12.91 18.29 -14.06
N ILE A 59 13.16 17.91 -12.81
CA ILE A 59 14.45 17.96 -12.14
C ILE A 59 15.19 16.65 -12.32
N ASN A 60 14.48 15.52 -12.21
CA ASN A 60 14.99 14.20 -12.54
C ASN A 60 13.91 13.34 -13.20
N GLU A 61 14.35 12.42 -14.06
CA GLU A 61 13.50 11.41 -14.70
C GLU A 61 14.13 10.03 -14.51
N TYR A 62 13.36 9.11 -13.96
CA TYR A 62 13.72 7.70 -13.88
C TYR A 62 13.01 6.94 -15.00
N ILE A 63 13.74 6.23 -15.87
CA ILE A 63 13.21 5.43 -16.96
C ILE A 63 13.35 3.95 -16.60
N ARG A 64 12.23 3.27 -16.38
CA ARG A 64 12.18 1.86 -15.97
C ARG A 64 11.64 0.98 -17.10
N GLY A 65 11.88 -0.32 -17.00
CA GLY A 65 11.36 -1.30 -17.97
C GLY A 65 9.87 -1.60 -17.75
N ASN A 66 9.44 -1.58 -16.49
CA ASN A 66 8.11 -2.03 -16.07
C ASN A 66 7.26 -0.86 -15.55
N ARG A 67 5.94 -1.06 -15.63
CA ARG A 67 4.96 -0.19 -14.95
C ARG A 67 5.08 -0.35 -13.42
N PRO A 68 4.71 0.67 -12.64
CA PRO A 68 4.80 0.58 -11.19
C PRO A 68 3.82 -0.46 -10.64
N GLY A 69 4.20 -1.06 -9.51
CA GLY A 69 3.36 -1.90 -8.66
C GLY A 69 2.48 -1.11 -7.69
N PHE A 70 2.37 0.21 -7.90
CA PHE A 70 1.62 1.24 -7.14
C PHE A 70 2.37 2.05 -6.08
N SER A 71 3.59 1.68 -5.71
CA SER A 71 4.37 2.49 -4.75
C SER A 71 5.77 2.83 -5.25
N ALA A 72 6.19 4.04 -4.91
CA ALA A 72 7.57 4.45 -5.00
C ALA A 72 7.86 5.53 -3.94
N TYR A 73 9.08 5.53 -3.45
CA TYR A 73 9.58 6.44 -2.43
C TYR A 73 10.93 7.01 -2.87
N LEU A 74 11.15 8.30 -2.62
CA LEU A 74 12.47 8.89 -2.65
C LEU A 74 13.03 8.82 -1.22
N LEU A 75 14.11 8.07 -1.04
CA LEU A 75 14.72 7.81 0.26
C LEU A 75 15.69 8.93 0.66
N ASP A 76 15.99 9.04 1.95
CA ASP A 76 16.90 10.05 2.51
C ASP A 76 18.34 9.97 1.96
N ASP A 77 18.76 8.79 1.52
CA ASP A 77 20.07 8.58 0.88
C ASP A 77 20.09 8.94 -0.62
N GLY A 78 18.95 9.39 -1.15
CA GLY A 78 18.77 9.79 -2.55
C GLY A 78 18.45 8.64 -3.51
N LEU A 79 18.27 7.42 -3.01
CA LEU A 79 17.78 6.30 -3.82
C LEU A 79 16.26 6.40 -4.02
N MET A 80 15.79 5.92 -5.17
CA MET A 80 14.38 5.64 -5.38
C MET A 80 14.12 4.17 -5.05
N LEU A 81 13.25 3.91 -4.07
CA LEU A 81 12.63 2.61 -3.84
C LEU A 81 11.34 2.53 -4.65
N ARG A 82 11.13 1.46 -5.43
CA ARG A 82 9.94 1.33 -6.29
C ARG A 82 9.46 -0.11 -6.38
N THR A 83 8.13 -0.29 -6.31
CA THR A 83 7.47 -1.54 -6.67
C THR A 83 7.17 -1.55 -8.16
N ASN A 84 7.28 -2.72 -8.79
CA ASN A 84 7.15 -2.90 -10.23
C ASN A 84 6.27 -4.10 -10.55
N LYS A 85 5.46 -3.95 -11.60
CA LYS A 85 4.70 -5.05 -12.20
C LYS A 85 5.63 -6.02 -12.91
N VAL A 86 5.50 -7.30 -12.62
CA VAL A 86 6.07 -8.39 -13.42
C VAL A 86 5.17 -8.73 -14.61
N ASN A 87 5.74 -9.29 -15.69
CA ASN A 87 4.98 -9.62 -16.90
C ASN A 87 4.18 -10.93 -16.79
N ASP A 88 4.72 -11.92 -16.07
CA ASP A 88 4.15 -13.26 -15.92
C ASP A 88 3.75 -13.50 -14.46
N ALA A 89 2.84 -12.65 -13.95
CA ALA A 89 2.38 -12.75 -12.58
C ALA A 89 1.56 -14.01 -12.34
N PHE A 90 1.85 -14.73 -11.25
CA PHE A 90 1.06 -15.89 -10.82
C PHE A 90 -0.29 -15.49 -10.18
N PHE A 91 -0.37 -14.25 -9.67
CA PHE A 91 -1.56 -13.65 -9.06
C PHE A 91 -1.88 -12.38 -9.86
N ASN A 92 -3.03 -12.33 -10.53
CA ASN A 92 -3.35 -11.26 -11.49
C ASN A 92 -4.50 -10.38 -10.99
N GLN A 93 -4.17 -9.14 -10.61
CA GLN A 93 -5.11 -8.07 -10.32
C GLN A 93 -4.49 -6.71 -10.71
N SER A 94 -5.26 -5.62 -10.62
CA SER A 94 -4.76 -4.27 -10.90
C SER A 94 -3.60 -3.86 -9.99
N SER A 95 -3.53 -4.39 -8.78
CA SER A 95 -2.54 -4.12 -7.73
C SER A 95 -1.37 -5.08 -7.65
N THR A 96 -1.34 -6.08 -8.53
CA THR A 96 -0.18 -6.96 -8.70
C THR A 96 1.09 -6.12 -8.88
N GLY A 97 2.09 -6.38 -8.03
CA GLY A 97 3.45 -5.89 -8.21
C GLY A 97 4.33 -7.03 -8.68
N GLY A 98 5.19 -7.50 -7.78
CA GLY A 98 6.00 -8.71 -7.95
C GLY A 98 7.48 -8.43 -8.11
N GLN A 99 7.91 -7.17 -8.13
CA GLN A 99 9.33 -6.80 -8.11
C GLN A 99 9.54 -5.52 -7.30
N VAL A 100 10.64 -5.47 -6.56
CA VAL A 100 11.07 -4.28 -5.82
C VAL A 100 12.48 -3.91 -6.25
N GLU A 101 12.76 -2.62 -6.37
CA GLU A 101 14.06 -2.12 -6.80
C GLU A 101 14.50 -0.86 -6.06
N LEU A 102 15.81 -0.70 -5.92
CA LEU A 102 16.50 0.51 -5.50
C LEU A 102 17.28 1.07 -6.70
N VAL A 103 17.09 2.36 -6.99
CA VAL A 103 17.64 3.03 -8.17
C VAL A 103 18.35 4.30 -7.76
N ASP A 104 19.56 4.52 -8.24
CA ASP A 104 20.29 5.75 -7.97
C ASP A 104 19.79 6.94 -8.83
N TRP A 105 20.24 8.13 -8.48
CA TRP A 105 19.92 9.37 -9.19
C TRP A 105 20.15 9.30 -10.72
N ASN A 106 21.12 8.50 -11.17
CA ASN A 106 21.55 8.39 -12.56
C ASN A 106 20.88 7.24 -13.31
N ASN A 107 19.76 6.70 -12.81
CA ASN A 107 19.04 5.55 -13.37
C ASN A 107 19.72 4.19 -13.25
N ASN A 108 20.81 4.07 -12.50
CA ASN A 108 21.42 2.76 -12.29
C ASN A 108 20.62 1.99 -11.24
N THR A 109 20.23 0.75 -11.56
CA THR A 109 19.68 -0.17 -10.56
C THR A 109 20.80 -0.56 -9.59
N VAL A 110 20.64 -0.19 -8.32
CA VAL A 110 21.55 -0.54 -7.23
C VAL A 110 21.25 -1.94 -6.73
N TRP A 111 19.96 -2.24 -6.56
CA TRP A 111 19.47 -3.55 -6.17
C TRP A 111 18.08 -3.81 -6.76
N SER A 112 17.75 -5.04 -7.11
CA SER A 112 16.37 -5.43 -7.43
C SER A 112 16.11 -6.91 -7.20
N HIS A 113 14.91 -7.24 -6.74
CA HIS A 113 14.50 -8.62 -6.51
C HIS A 113 13.06 -8.86 -6.97
N GLU A 114 12.81 -10.07 -7.49
CA GLU A 114 11.48 -10.50 -7.94
C GLU A 114 10.82 -11.36 -6.86
N PHE A 115 9.63 -10.98 -6.45
CA PHE A 115 8.76 -11.67 -5.50
C PHE A 115 7.53 -12.18 -6.25
N ASN A 116 7.71 -13.19 -7.10
CA ASN A 116 6.64 -13.72 -7.94
C ASN A 116 6.83 -15.22 -8.15
N THR A 117 6.04 -16.02 -7.44
CA THR A 117 6.02 -17.48 -7.56
C THR A 117 4.59 -17.99 -7.59
N ALA A 118 4.41 -19.28 -7.90
CA ALA A 118 3.08 -19.90 -7.83
C ALA A 118 2.48 -19.97 -6.41
N GLN A 119 3.25 -19.61 -5.37
CA GLN A 119 2.81 -19.61 -3.98
C GLN A 119 2.62 -18.21 -3.40
N TYR A 120 3.31 -17.20 -3.92
CA TYR A 120 3.21 -15.84 -3.41
C TYR A 120 3.58 -14.78 -4.45
N ILE A 121 3.11 -13.55 -4.24
CA ILE A 121 3.55 -12.37 -4.98
C ILE A 121 3.60 -11.13 -4.08
N GLN A 122 4.52 -10.19 -4.34
CA GLN A 122 4.43 -8.83 -3.75
C GLN A 122 3.32 -8.02 -4.45
N HIS A 123 2.56 -7.22 -3.70
CA HIS A 123 1.55 -6.30 -4.25
C HIS A 123 1.58 -4.93 -3.58
N HIS A 124 1.07 -3.93 -4.29
CA HIS A 124 0.96 -2.55 -3.83
C HIS A 124 2.29 -1.94 -3.37
N ASP A 125 2.56 -2.06 -2.08
CA ASP A 125 3.38 -1.15 -1.31
C ASP A 125 4.65 -1.83 -0.77
N VAL A 126 5.51 -1.04 -0.15
CA VAL A 126 6.69 -1.44 0.62
C VAL A 126 6.98 -0.36 1.65
N SER A 127 7.64 -0.70 2.75
CA SER A 127 8.19 0.28 3.69
C SER A 127 9.69 0.05 3.85
N ILE A 128 10.48 1.11 3.79
CA ILE A 128 11.90 1.06 4.20
C ILE A 128 11.98 1.14 5.72
N MET A 129 12.89 0.40 6.33
CA MET A 129 13.16 0.44 7.76
C MET A 129 14.46 1.22 8.04
N PRO A 130 14.64 1.81 9.25
CA PRO A 130 15.85 2.56 9.59
C PRO A 130 17.16 1.78 9.46
N ASN A 131 17.10 0.45 9.54
CA ASN A 131 18.25 -0.45 9.37
C ASN A 131 18.59 -0.74 7.89
N GLY A 132 17.80 -0.21 6.94
CA GLY A 132 17.93 -0.45 5.50
C GLY A 132 17.24 -1.72 4.98
N ASN A 133 16.58 -2.50 5.86
CA ASN A 133 15.70 -3.58 5.44
C ASN A 133 14.39 -3.02 4.88
N ILE A 134 13.66 -3.86 4.14
CA ILE A 134 12.43 -3.48 3.47
C ILE A 134 11.33 -4.41 3.95
N LEU A 135 10.19 -3.85 4.38
CA LEU A 135 8.97 -4.59 4.60
C LEU A 135 8.24 -4.80 3.29
N ILE A 136 7.96 -6.06 2.97
CA ILE A 136 7.35 -6.52 1.72
C ILE A 136 5.98 -7.13 2.05
N PRO A 137 4.87 -6.40 1.84
CA PRO A 137 3.54 -6.99 1.86
C PRO A 137 3.31 -7.79 0.58
N GLY A 138 2.59 -8.89 0.70
CA GLY A 138 2.27 -9.72 -0.46
C GLY A 138 1.13 -10.69 -0.23
N TRP A 139 0.67 -11.26 -1.34
CA TRP A 139 -0.35 -12.29 -1.34
C TRP A 139 0.31 -13.65 -1.27
N GLU A 140 -0.29 -14.55 -0.49
CA GLU A 140 0.08 -15.96 -0.48
C GLU A 140 -1.11 -16.86 -0.81
N ARG A 141 -0.83 -18.00 -1.43
CA ARG A 141 -1.86 -18.93 -1.87
C ARG A 141 -2.42 -19.74 -0.70
N ILE A 142 -3.72 -19.63 -0.48
CA ILE A 142 -4.49 -20.51 0.42
C ILE A 142 -5.35 -21.46 -0.42
N THR A 143 -4.87 -22.70 -0.54
CA THR A 143 -5.54 -23.76 -1.31
C THR A 143 -6.91 -24.11 -0.75
N PRO A 144 -7.82 -24.70 -1.55
CA PRO A 144 -9.11 -25.19 -1.04
C PRO A 144 -8.99 -26.13 0.16
N THR A 145 -7.94 -26.96 0.22
CA THR A 145 -7.67 -27.83 1.38
C THR A 145 -7.37 -27.02 2.64
N GLN A 146 -6.53 -25.99 2.54
CA GLN A 146 -6.23 -25.08 3.66
C GLN A 146 -7.47 -24.28 4.06
N GLN A 147 -8.26 -23.79 3.12
CA GLN A 147 -9.54 -23.11 3.40
C GLN A 147 -10.47 -23.97 4.26
N ILE A 148 -10.62 -25.27 3.91
CA ILE A 148 -11.40 -26.23 4.70
C ILE A 148 -10.78 -26.44 6.09
N GLN A 149 -9.44 -26.48 6.19
CA GLN A 149 -8.73 -26.62 7.47
C GLN A 149 -8.94 -25.41 8.37
N TYR A 150 -8.94 -24.20 7.81
CA TYR A 150 -9.20 -22.96 8.53
C TYR A 150 -10.69 -22.70 8.81
N GLY A 151 -11.58 -23.64 8.48
CA GLY A 151 -13.00 -23.57 8.82
C GLY A 151 -13.81 -22.58 7.97
N ARG A 152 -13.35 -22.29 6.74
CA ARG A 152 -14.12 -21.49 5.77
C ARG A 152 -15.46 -22.18 5.44
N LYS A 153 -16.52 -21.40 5.34
CA LYS A 153 -17.89 -21.87 5.03
C LYS A 153 -17.95 -22.48 3.63
N SER A 154 -18.56 -23.66 3.50
CA SER A 154 -18.54 -24.47 2.27
C SER A 154 -19.18 -23.80 1.06
N ASN A 155 -20.14 -22.89 1.26
CA ASN A 155 -20.73 -22.09 0.19
C ASN A 155 -19.80 -20.97 -0.32
N ASN A 156 -18.72 -20.67 0.39
CA ASN A 156 -17.69 -19.69 0.04
C ASN A 156 -16.37 -20.36 -0.42
N ILE A 157 -16.35 -21.70 -0.51
CA ILE A 157 -15.22 -22.45 -1.07
C ILE A 157 -15.55 -22.75 -2.52
N SER A 158 -15.25 -21.80 -3.41
CA SER A 158 -15.10 -22.07 -4.83
C SER A 158 -13.65 -22.48 -5.13
N ASN A 159 -13.44 -23.18 -6.25
CA ASN A 159 -12.15 -23.12 -6.94
C ASN A 159 -12.27 -21.87 -7.81
N PRO A 160 -11.73 -20.74 -7.35
CA PRO A 160 -10.28 -20.50 -7.20
C PRO A 160 -9.66 -20.60 -5.77
N ASP A 161 -8.33 -20.51 -5.71
CA ASP A 161 -7.58 -20.36 -4.44
C ASP A 161 -7.90 -19.00 -3.78
N LEU A 162 -7.91 -18.94 -2.45
CA LEU A 162 -8.00 -17.67 -1.70
C LEU A 162 -6.59 -17.08 -1.60
N TRP A 163 -6.49 -15.75 -1.64
CA TRP A 163 -5.23 -15.06 -1.40
C TRP A 163 -5.20 -14.55 0.05
N GLY A 164 -4.26 -15.09 0.83
CA GLY A 164 -3.90 -14.58 2.15
C GLY A 164 -2.94 -13.41 2.04
N GLU A 165 -2.60 -12.82 3.19
CA GLU A 165 -1.67 -11.70 3.30
C GLU A 165 -0.43 -12.15 4.07
N PHE A 166 0.75 -11.75 3.62
CA PHE A 166 2.00 -11.93 4.36
C PHE A 166 2.79 -10.62 4.40
N ILE A 167 3.70 -10.53 5.36
CA ILE A 167 4.71 -9.47 5.45
C ILE A 167 6.07 -10.13 5.64
N TRP A 168 7.04 -9.76 4.81
CA TRP A 168 8.45 -10.13 5.00
C TRP A 168 9.30 -8.90 5.29
N GLU A 169 10.12 -8.97 6.34
CA GLU A 169 11.28 -8.10 6.47
C GLU A 169 12.43 -8.71 5.68
N VAL A 170 12.84 -8.04 4.61
CA VAL A 170 13.95 -8.50 3.77
C VAL A 170 15.15 -7.57 3.89
N LYS A 171 16.32 -8.17 4.02
CA LYS A 171 17.60 -7.49 3.91
C LYS A 171 18.15 -7.66 2.50
N PRO A 172 18.34 -6.58 1.73
CA PRO A 172 19.01 -6.64 0.43
C PRO A 172 20.44 -7.17 0.53
N ILE A 173 20.80 -8.13 -0.33
CA ILE A 173 22.16 -8.69 -0.45
C ILE A 173 22.69 -8.48 -1.87
N GLY A 174 23.87 -7.86 -1.96
CA GLY A 174 24.53 -7.60 -3.23
C GLY A 174 23.65 -6.72 -4.12
N THR A 175 23.32 -7.22 -5.31
CA THR A 175 22.55 -6.46 -6.31
C THR A 175 21.18 -7.07 -6.61
N ASN A 176 20.90 -8.29 -6.14
CA ASN A 176 19.68 -8.98 -6.52
C ASN A 176 19.23 -10.12 -5.59
N ASP A 177 19.89 -10.29 -4.45
CA ASP A 177 19.58 -11.37 -3.51
C ASP A 177 18.98 -10.78 -2.21
N ILE A 178 18.41 -11.65 -1.39
CA ILE A 178 17.79 -11.28 -0.12
C ILE A 178 18.14 -12.26 1.01
N GLU A 179 18.05 -11.77 2.23
CA GLU A 179 17.86 -12.57 3.44
C GLU A 179 16.51 -12.19 4.05
N ILE A 180 15.63 -13.16 4.28
CA ILE A 180 14.39 -12.94 5.04
C ILE A 180 14.78 -12.93 6.52
N VAL A 181 14.60 -11.79 7.18
CA VAL A 181 15.00 -11.55 8.56
C VAL A 181 13.86 -11.83 9.53
N TRP A 182 12.63 -11.52 9.10
CA TRP A 182 11.40 -11.72 9.86
C TRP A 182 10.23 -11.94 8.90
N GLU A 183 9.20 -12.67 9.35
CA GLU A 183 7.98 -12.89 8.58
C GLU A 183 6.74 -12.98 9.47
N TRP A 184 5.61 -12.59 8.90
CA TRP A 184 4.28 -12.71 9.47
C TRP A 184 3.29 -13.14 8.39
N HIS A 185 2.35 -14.00 8.75
CA HIS A 185 1.37 -14.57 7.84
C HIS A 185 -0.02 -14.47 8.45
N LEU A 186 -0.96 -13.85 7.74
CA LEU A 186 -2.33 -13.71 8.21
C LEU A 186 -2.99 -15.06 8.49
N GLN A 187 -2.58 -16.12 7.78
CA GLN A 187 -3.14 -17.46 7.95
C GLN A 187 -2.87 -18.10 9.32
N ASP A 188 -1.90 -17.59 10.08
CA ASP A 188 -1.64 -18.01 11.47
C ASP A 188 -2.60 -17.35 12.47
N HIS A 189 -3.33 -16.30 12.04
CA HIS A 189 -4.17 -15.46 12.90
C HIS A 189 -5.65 -15.49 12.53
N PHE A 190 -6.12 -16.58 11.91
CA PHE A 190 -7.54 -16.76 11.63
C PHE A 190 -8.34 -17.25 12.84
N VAL A 191 -9.57 -16.76 12.96
CA VAL A 191 -10.63 -17.29 13.84
C VAL A 191 -11.88 -17.59 13.02
N GLN A 192 -12.73 -18.50 13.50
CA GLN A 192 -14.05 -18.74 12.93
C GLN A 192 -15.00 -19.37 13.96
N ASP A 193 -16.30 -19.15 13.81
CA ASP A 193 -17.35 -19.64 14.72
C ASP A 193 -18.32 -20.65 14.06
N ASN A 194 -17.94 -21.20 12.91
CA ASN A 194 -18.76 -22.06 12.06
C ASN A 194 -18.57 -23.57 12.34
N ASP A 195 -17.33 -24.05 12.42
CA ASP A 195 -16.99 -25.47 12.57
C ASP A 195 -16.20 -25.71 13.87
N PRO A 196 -16.85 -26.24 14.93
CA PRO A 196 -16.22 -26.50 16.22
C PRO A 196 -15.18 -27.63 16.22
N SER A 197 -15.01 -28.33 15.11
CA SER A 197 -13.97 -29.38 14.98
C SER A 197 -12.60 -28.82 14.57
N LYS A 198 -12.52 -27.55 14.14
CA LYS A 198 -11.27 -26.93 13.70
C LYS A 198 -10.51 -26.30 14.87
N SER A 199 -9.19 -26.23 14.74
CA SER A 199 -8.31 -25.69 15.78
C SER A 199 -8.51 -24.20 16.05
N ASN A 200 -8.96 -23.45 15.05
CA ASN A 200 -9.22 -22.01 15.13
C ASN A 200 -10.69 -21.67 15.45
N PHE A 201 -11.46 -22.63 15.98
CA PHE A 201 -12.83 -22.35 16.39
C PHE A 201 -12.86 -21.46 17.64
N GLY A 202 -13.58 -20.34 17.57
CA GLY A 202 -13.72 -19.40 18.67
C GLY A 202 -14.79 -18.35 18.40
N SER A 203 -15.25 -17.66 19.44
CA SER A 203 -16.11 -16.50 19.25
C SER A 203 -15.30 -15.36 18.62
N ILE A 204 -15.78 -14.81 17.50
CA ILE A 204 -15.11 -13.72 16.80
C ILE A 204 -14.91 -12.52 17.76
N GLY A 205 -15.98 -12.11 18.44
CA GLY A 205 -15.94 -10.97 19.37
C GLY A 205 -15.09 -11.16 20.63
N ASP A 206 -14.75 -12.39 21.01
CA ASP A 206 -13.83 -12.65 22.14
C ASP A 206 -12.36 -12.73 21.69
N ASN A 207 -12.12 -12.85 20.39
CA ASN A 207 -10.79 -12.98 19.79
C ASN A 207 -10.48 -11.80 18.87
N ILE A 208 -10.59 -10.57 19.40
CA ILE A 208 -10.47 -9.34 18.59
C ILE A 208 -9.11 -9.16 17.89
N GLY A 209 -8.06 -9.82 18.39
CA GLY A 209 -6.73 -9.84 17.78
C GLY A 209 -6.59 -10.80 16.60
N LEU A 210 -7.61 -11.61 16.32
CA LEU A 210 -7.66 -12.55 15.20
C LEU A 210 -8.63 -12.06 14.12
N VAL A 211 -8.49 -12.60 12.91
CA VAL A 211 -9.29 -12.21 11.74
C VAL A 211 -10.28 -13.31 11.39
N ASP A 212 -11.57 -12.97 11.27
CA ASP A 212 -12.56 -13.93 10.81
C ASP A 212 -12.33 -14.28 9.34
N ILE A 213 -11.91 -15.52 9.06
CA ILE A 213 -11.70 -16.01 7.69
C ILE A 213 -13.00 -16.02 6.87
N ASN A 214 -14.16 -15.96 7.52
CA ASN A 214 -15.46 -15.95 6.84
C ASN A 214 -16.04 -14.55 6.67
N TYR A 215 -15.36 -13.51 7.14
CA TYR A 215 -15.77 -12.13 6.95
C TYR A 215 -15.21 -11.60 5.62
N LEU A 216 -16.09 -11.35 4.66
CA LEU A 216 -15.67 -10.82 3.35
C LEU A 216 -15.31 -9.33 3.42
N GLY A 217 -15.86 -8.58 4.38
CA GLY A 217 -15.74 -7.12 4.37
C GLY A 217 -16.70 -6.43 3.39
N PRO A 218 -17.06 -5.17 3.66
CA PRO A 218 -17.98 -4.42 2.81
C PRO A 218 -17.32 -3.84 1.56
N GLY A 219 -15.98 -3.84 1.48
CA GLY A 219 -15.21 -3.37 0.32
C GLY A 219 -14.75 -4.50 -0.61
N ALA A 220 -14.98 -5.76 -0.26
CA ALA A 220 -14.59 -6.90 -1.07
C ALA A 220 -15.40 -7.02 -2.35
N TRP A 221 -14.72 -7.50 -3.37
CA TRP A 221 -15.33 -7.92 -4.63
C TRP A 221 -15.54 -9.44 -4.63
N ASP A 222 -16.26 -9.94 -5.65
CA ASP A 222 -16.44 -11.39 -5.86
C ASP A 222 -15.16 -12.01 -6.48
N ASP A 223 -14.02 -11.85 -5.79
CA ASP A 223 -12.69 -12.35 -6.19
C ASP A 223 -11.93 -13.00 -5.01
N ASP A 224 -10.65 -13.33 -5.28
CA ASP A 224 -9.78 -14.11 -4.40
C ASP A 224 -9.07 -13.26 -3.33
N ASP A 225 -9.16 -11.95 -3.44
CA ASP A 225 -8.38 -10.99 -2.66
C ASP A 225 -9.23 -10.34 -1.57
N TRP A 226 -9.49 -11.10 -0.52
CA TRP A 226 -10.49 -10.75 0.48
C TRP A 226 -10.07 -9.60 1.40
N TRP A 227 -8.79 -9.49 1.70
CA TRP A 227 -8.26 -8.47 2.61
C TRP A 227 -7.70 -7.27 1.87
N HIS A 228 -7.10 -7.47 0.70
CA HIS A 228 -6.57 -6.44 -0.18
C HIS A 228 -5.73 -5.43 0.60
N CYS A 229 -4.65 -5.90 1.24
CA CYS A 229 -3.78 -5.00 1.98
C CYS A 229 -3.02 -4.09 1.00
N ASN A 230 -3.11 -2.77 1.20
CA ASN A 230 -2.65 -1.81 0.18
C ASN A 230 -1.73 -0.70 0.70
N ALA A 231 -1.43 -0.70 1.99
CA ALA A 231 -0.51 0.23 2.62
C ALA A 231 0.16 -0.44 3.81
N ILE A 232 1.45 -0.18 3.97
CA ILE A 232 2.27 -0.67 5.08
C ILE A 232 3.19 0.46 5.55
N ASP A 233 3.38 0.56 6.86
CA ASP A 233 4.34 1.50 7.44
C ASP A 233 4.99 0.90 8.70
N TYR A 234 6.15 1.42 9.08
CA TYR A 234 6.89 0.95 10.26
C TYR A 234 7.15 2.10 11.24
N ASN A 235 6.79 1.87 12.50
CA ASN A 235 7.13 2.77 13.59
C ASN A 235 8.30 2.18 14.40
N ASP A 236 9.46 2.80 14.32
CA ASP A 236 10.71 2.32 14.94
C ASP A 236 10.76 2.53 16.45
N GLU A 237 10.14 3.60 16.95
CA GLU A 237 10.03 3.86 18.38
C GLU A 237 9.20 2.78 19.10
N LEU A 238 8.08 2.39 18.48
CA LEU A 238 7.16 1.39 19.01
C LEU A 238 7.55 -0.04 18.63
N ASP A 239 8.34 -0.21 17.57
CA ASP A 239 8.66 -1.49 16.93
C ASP A 239 7.39 -2.20 16.45
N GLN A 240 6.59 -1.48 15.66
CA GLN A 240 5.25 -1.88 15.21
C GLN A 240 5.07 -1.65 13.72
N ILE A 241 4.28 -2.53 13.10
CA ILE A 241 3.88 -2.42 11.69
C ILE A 241 2.42 -2.01 11.61
N LEU A 242 2.14 -1.01 10.80
CA LEU A 242 0.80 -0.59 10.39
C LEU A 242 0.47 -1.28 9.08
N LEU A 243 -0.72 -1.87 8.97
CA LEU A 243 -1.22 -2.47 7.74
C LEU A 243 -2.66 -2.01 7.51
N ASN A 244 -3.00 -1.70 6.26
CA ASN A 244 -4.38 -1.37 5.89
C ASN A 244 -5.00 -2.48 5.06
N SER A 245 -6.03 -3.13 5.59
CA SER A 245 -6.89 -4.04 4.84
C SER A 245 -8.02 -3.24 4.19
N ARG A 246 -7.89 -2.95 2.89
CA ARG A 246 -8.84 -2.14 2.14
C ARG A 246 -10.24 -2.76 2.14
N ASN A 247 -10.32 -4.05 1.87
CA ASN A 247 -11.60 -4.73 1.64
C ASN A 247 -12.37 -4.95 2.95
N ASN A 248 -11.64 -5.12 4.06
CA ASN A 248 -12.25 -5.18 5.38
C ASN A 248 -12.55 -3.78 5.95
N ASN A 249 -12.04 -2.70 5.34
CA ASN A 249 -12.11 -1.34 5.88
C ASN A 249 -11.51 -1.26 7.28
N GLU A 250 -10.33 -1.86 7.45
CA GLU A 250 -9.64 -1.90 8.73
C GLU A 250 -8.19 -1.45 8.63
N THR A 251 -7.79 -0.62 9.59
CA THR A 251 -6.41 -0.42 9.97
C THR A 251 -6.01 -1.47 11.00
N TRP A 252 -4.88 -2.13 10.82
CA TRP A 252 -4.31 -3.10 11.75
C TRP A 252 -2.93 -2.65 12.23
N ILE A 253 -2.56 -3.00 13.47
CA ILE A 253 -1.19 -2.88 13.98
C ILE A 253 -0.72 -4.23 14.50
N ILE A 254 0.50 -4.61 14.13
CA ILE A 254 1.17 -5.86 14.49
C ILE A 254 2.45 -5.52 15.27
N ASP A 255 2.79 -6.34 16.26
CA ASP A 255 4.02 -6.22 17.04
C ASP A 255 5.22 -6.83 16.30
N HIS A 256 6.10 -5.98 15.78
CA HIS A 256 7.29 -6.39 15.03
C HIS A 256 8.45 -6.79 15.95
N SER A 257 8.39 -6.47 17.25
CA SER A 257 9.43 -6.87 18.20
C SER A 257 9.51 -8.38 18.48
N THR A 258 8.63 -9.15 17.84
CA THR A 258 8.58 -10.61 17.84
C THR A 258 9.72 -11.22 17.00
N THR A 259 10.15 -12.43 17.34
CA THR A 259 10.82 -13.30 16.37
C THR A 259 9.80 -13.90 15.39
N THR A 260 10.23 -14.41 14.22
CA THR A 260 9.34 -15.14 13.28
C THR A 260 8.49 -16.22 13.96
N THR A 261 9.06 -16.96 14.91
CA THR A 261 8.32 -18.01 15.62
C THR A 261 7.28 -17.45 16.58
N GLU A 262 7.54 -16.31 17.21
CA GLU A 262 6.55 -15.61 18.05
C GLU A 262 5.47 -14.94 17.19
N ALA A 263 5.86 -14.38 16.03
CA ALA A 263 4.95 -13.77 15.06
C ALA A 263 3.94 -14.80 14.53
N ALA A 264 4.33 -16.04 14.27
CA ALA A 264 3.40 -17.11 13.88
C ALA A 264 2.49 -17.61 15.03
N GLY A 265 2.64 -17.07 16.24
CA GLY A 265 1.89 -17.48 17.43
C GLY A 265 1.13 -16.33 18.10
N HIS A 266 0.54 -16.64 19.25
CA HIS A 266 -0.31 -15.72 20.02
C HIS A 266 0.37 -15.17 21.29
N PHE A 267 1.68 -15.40 21.44
CA PHE A 267 2.47 -15.01 22.61
C PHE A 267 3.89 -14.61 22.20
N GLY A 268 4.45 -13.63 22.90
CA GLY A 268 5.78 -13.08 22.61
C GLY A 268 5.69 -11.62 22.19
N GLY A 269 6.83 -11.04 21.81
CA GLY A 269 6.95 -9.62 21.54
C GLY A 269 6.79 -8.75 22.80
N ARG A 270 6.98 -7.44 22.65
CA ARG A 270 6.84 -6.44 23.72
C ARG A 270 5.39 -6.30 24.19
N SER A 271 4.43 -6.59 23.30
CA SER A 271 3.00 -6.51 23.57
C SER A 271 2.46 -7.80 24.20
N GLY A 272 3.21 -8.90 24.15
CA GLY A 272 2.82 -10.19 24.71
C GLY A 272 1.78 -10.95 23.89
N HIS A 273 1.51 -10.52 22.66
CA HIS A 273 0.44 -11.02 21.78
C HIS A 273 0.97 -11.83 20.57
N GLY A 274 2.28 -12.07 20.47
CA GLY A 274 2.84 -12.70 19.27
C GLY A 274 2.52 -11.86 18.03
N GLY A 275 2.10 -12.49 16.94
CA GLY A 275 1.66 -11.79 15.72
C GLY A 275 0.18 -11.44 15.66
N ASP A 276 -0.59 -11.65 16.72
CA ASP A 276 -1.99 -11.22 16.75
C ASP A 276 -2.09 -9.69 16.62
N LEU A 277 -3.20 -9.21 16.08
CA LEU A 277 -3.46 -7.78 15.95
C LEU A 277 -3.54 -7.14 17.34
N ILE A 278 -2.61 -6.24 17.65
CA ILE A 278 -2.59 -5.49 18.91
C ILE A 278 -3.51 -4.27 18.86
N PHE A 279 -3.86 -3.84 17.65
CA PHE A 279 -4.85 -2.80 17.40
C PHE A 279 -5.56 -3.07 16.08
N ARG A 280 -6.86 -2.77 16.05
CA ARG A 280 -7.64 -2.67 14.82
C ARG A 280 -8.67 -1.57 14.93
N TRP A 281 -8.97 -0.92 13.82
CA TRP A 281 -9.95 0.17 13.76
C TRP A 281 -10.56 0.30 12.37
N GLY A 282 -11.79 0.82 12.28
CA GLY A 282 -12.44 1.14 11.01
C GLY A 282 -13.77 0.42 10.83
N ASN A 283 -13.81 -0.88 11.11
CA ASN A 283 -14.98 -1.73 10.89
C ASN A 283 -15.30 -2.65 12.08
N PRO A 284 -16.09 -2.15 13.08
CA PRO A 284 -16.48 -2.94 14.25
C PRO A 284 -17.28 -4.21 13.98
N GLU A 285 -17.93 -4.33 12.81
CA GLU A 285 -18.67 -5.53 12.42
C GLU A 285 -17.74 -6.71 12.12
N ALA A 286 -16.53 -6.44 11.61
CA ALA A 286 -15.53 -7.48 11.29
C ALA A 286 -15.07 -8.31 12.51
N TYR A 287 -15.39 -7.83 13.72
CA TYR A 287 -15.04 -8.49 14.98
C TYR A 287 -16.19 -8.48 16.01
N ASP A 288 -17.44 -8.52 15.55
CA ASP A 288 -18.65 -8.64 16.39
C ASP A 288 -18.79 -7.58 17.50
N LYS A 289 -18.26 -6.36 17.30
CA LYS A 289 -18.39 -5.23 18.25
C LYS A 289 -19.21 -4.06 17.73
N GLY A 290 -19.85 -4.20 16.57
CA GLY A 290 -20.77 -3.21 16.02
C GLY A 290 -21.48 -3.71 14.77
N SER A 291 -21.88 -2.77 13.91
CA SER A 291 -22.59 -3.03 12.67
C SER A 291 -22.10 -2.11 11.55
N MET A 292 -22.58 -2.29 10.32
CA MET A 292 -22.36 -1.37 9.20
C MET A 292 -22.63 0.11 9.52
N ASN A 293 -23.49 0.43 10.51
CA ASN A 293 -23.73 1.82 10.94
C ASN A 293 -22.54 2.45 11.68
N ASP A 294 -21.61 1.63 12.16
CA ASP A 294 -20.43 2.03 12.93
C ASP A 294 -19.17 2.13 12.05
N LEU A 295 -19.27 1.78 10.76
CA LEU A 295 -18.19 1.81 9.79
C LEU A 295 -17.61 3.24 9.66
N ARG A 296 -16.28 3.35 9.67
CA ARG A 296 -15.54 4.63 9.60
C ARG A 296 -14.66 4.76 8.36
N MET A 297 -14.34 3.65 7.71
CA MET A 297 -13.44 3.57 6.56
C MET A 297 -14.19 3.02 5.34
N TYR A 298 -13.82 3.51 4.16
CA TYR A 298 -14.50 3.24 2.90
C TYR A 298 -13.47 3.13 1.77
N GLY A 299 -12.89 1.94 1.60
CA GLY A 299 -11.91 1.62 0.56
C GLY A 299 -10.60 2.38 0.70
N SER A 300 -10.13 2.64 1.92
CA SER A 300 -9.01 3.53 2.22
C SER A 300 -7.66 3.06 1.66
N HIS A 301 -6.72 4.00 1.51
CA HIS A 301 -5.35 3.81 1.01
C HIS A 301 -4.35 4.69 1.79
N GLY A 302 -3.05 4.40 1.64
CA GLY A 302 -1.97 5.28 2.09
C GLY A 302 -1.94 5.53 3.59
N HIS A 303 -2.07 4.47 4.38
CA HIS A 303 -1.95 4.56 5.83
C HIS A 303 -0.49 4.76 6.21
N TYR A 304 -0.22 5.77 7.02
CA TYR A 304 1.12 6.04 7.53
C TYR A 304 1.09 6.76 8.89
N TRP A 305 2.12 6.57 9.69
CA TRP A 305 2.34 7.35 10.91
C TRP A 305 2.91 8.72 10.57
N ILE A 306 2.24 9.76 11.03
CA ILE A 306 2.75 11.12 10.90
C ILE A 306 4.03 11.25 11.71
N GLU A 307 5.12 11.53 10.99
CA GLU A 307 6.46 11.69 11.56
C GLU A 307 6.54 12.80 12.61
N ASP A 308 7.54 12.67 13.46
CA ASP A 308 7.87 13.67 14.46
C ASP A 308 8.20 15.05 13.85
N GLY A 309 7.79 16.10 14.55
CA GLY A 309 7.96 17.48 14.09
C GLY A 309 6.89 17.96 13.11
N LEU A 310 6.01 17.08 12.61
CA LEU A 310 4.86 17.46 11.79
C LEU A 310 3.60 17.71 12.63
N PRO A 311 2.64 18.54 12.13
CA PRO A 311 1.34 18.66 12.77
C PRO A 311 0.64 17.31 12.90
N ASN A 312 0.20 16.97 14.12
CA ASN A 312 -0.38 15.67 14.46
C ASN A 312 0.60 14.48 14.48
N ALA A 313 1.91 14.73 14.68
CA ALA A 313 2.90 13.69 14.92
C ALA A 313 2.40 12.57 15.86
N GLY A 314 2.75 11.33 15.52
CA GLY A 314 2.36 10.11 16.23
C GLY A 314 0.92 9.63 15.96
N LYS A 315 0.11 10.38 15.18
CA LYS A 315 -1.18 9.88 14.69
C LYS A 315 -1.01 9.13 13.37
N ILE A 316 -2.00 8.31 13.04
CA ILE A 316 -2.09 7.66 11.72
C ILE A 316 -2.92 8.55 10.80
N MET A 317 -2.40 8.86 9.61
CA MET A 317 -3.14 9.47 8.52
C MET A 317 -3.39 8.43 7.42
N TYR A 318 -4.51 8.59 6.72
CA TYR A 318 -4.88 7.77 5.58
C TYR A 318 -5.80 8.53 4.64
N PHE A 319 -5.85 8.10 3.38
CA PHE A 319 -6.80 8.58 2.41
C PHE A 319 -8.06 7.70 2.43
N ASN A 320 -9.23 8.30 2.69
CA ASN A 320 -10.49 7.57 2.78
C ASN A 320 -11.27 7.71 1.47
N ASN A 321 -11.05 6.80 0.52
CA ASN A 321 -11.52 6.88 -0.87
C ASN A 321 -13.01 7.16 -1.00
N GLY A 322 -13.84 6.63 -0.10
CA GLY A 322 -15.29 6.87 -0.10
C GLY A 322 -16.11 5.82 -0.83
N ASP A 323 -15.54 4.63 -1.07
CA ASP A 323 -16.24 3.54 -1.74
C ASP A 323 -17.53 3.17 -0.99
N ASP A 324 -18.66 3.25 -1.69
CA ASP A 324 -20.01 3.05 -1.17
C ASP A 324 -20.35 3.86 0.10
N ARG A 325 -19.66 4.99 0.33
CA ARG A 325 -19.96 5.88 1.46
C ARG A 325 -21.38 6.43 1.30
N PRO A 326 -22.26 6.33 2.32
CA PRO A 326 -23.67 6.75 2.20
C PRO A 326 -23.88 8.23 1.83
N GLN A 327 -22.89 9.09 2.09
CA GLN A 327 -22.94 10.51 1.78
C GLN A 327 -22.35 10.88 0.40
N GLY A 328 -21.82 9.89 -0.34
CA GLY A 328 -21.08 10.09 -1.58
C GLY A 328 -19.58 10.32 -1.38
N TYR A 329 -18.88 10.53 -2.51
CA TYR A 329 -17.45 10.86 -2.61
C TYR A 329 -17.13 12.26 -2.07
#